data_AF-A0AAU7D433-F1
#
_entry.id   AF-A0AAU7D433-F1
#
_cell.length_a   1.000
_cell.length_b   1.000
_cell.length_c   1.000
_cell.angle_alpha   90.00
_cell.angle_beta   90.00
_cell.angle_gamma   90.00
#
_symmetry.space_group_name_H-M   'P 1'
#
loop_
_entity.id
_entity.type
_entity.pdbx_description
1 polymer ?
#
loop_
_entity_poly.entity_id
_entity_poly.type
_entity_poly.pdbx_seq_one_letter_code
_entity_poly.pdbx_strand_id
1 'polypeptide(L)'
;MALRPIHQEATDILDAIRLRDQARRAEILNKPGCSPCDRPAVDPTYFQTFERFQALKRAVPDPTTLILVDEADRLHMNSLEAIRSIFDDGGVGMVLIGMPGIEKRVARFPQFYSRIGFVHEFRPLDEAQMTRLLNERWLPAGVRLPDVALAPDVIATLIRMSGGNFRLLTRLLTQVERILKVNQSEIVSKEIVTAARDSLVIGQG
;
A
#
# COMPACT_ATOMS: atom_id res chain seq x y z
N MET A 1 -13.66 -3.50 -6.93
CA MET A 1 -14.25 -4.11 -8.15
C MET A 1 -15.78 -3.97 -8.21
N ALA A 2 -16.49 -3.97 -7.06
CA ALA A 2 -17.95 -3.89 -6.97
C ALA A 2 -18.59 -2.53 -7.37
N LEU A 3 -17.88 -1.41 -7.23
CA LEU A 3 -18.44 -0.06 -7.48
C LEU A 3 -18.34 0.41 -8.95
N ARG A 4 -17.48 -0.22 -9.76
CA ARG A 4 -17.29 0.14 -11.18
C ARG A 4 -18.59 0.16 -11.99
N PRO A 5 -19.46 -0.88 -11.94
CA PRO A 5 -20.70 -0.86 -12.71
C PRO A 5 -21.66 0.27 -12.28
N ILE A 6 -21.79 0.51 -10.97
CA ILE A 6 -22.65 1.58 -10.43
C ILE A 6 -22.14 2.96 -10.83
N HIS A 7 -20.82 3.16 -10.90
CA HIS A 7 -20.23 4.40 -11.39
C HIS A 7 -20.51 4.65 -12.87
N GLN A 8 -20.38 3.62 -13.70
CA GLN A 8 -20.67 3.71 -15.13
C GLN A 8 -22.15 4.09 -15.35
N GLU A 9 -23.05 3.33 -14.74
CA GLU A 9 -24.49 3.50 -14.83
C GLU A 9 -24.95 4.88 -14.29
N ALA A 10 -24.39 5.32 -13.16
CA ALA A 10 -24.67 6.65 -12.62
C ALA A 10 -24.24 7.78 -13.57
N THR A 11 -23.08 7.63 -14.21
CA THR A 11 -22.54 8.63 -15.13
C THR A 11 -23.43 8.74 -16.37
N ASP A 12 -23.76 7.60 -16.98
CA ASP A 12 -24.60 7.53 -18.18
C ASP A 12 -26.00 8.13 -17.94
N ILE A 13 -26.61 7.82 -16.79
CA ILE A 13 -27.96 8.32 -16.45
C ILE A 13 -27.93 9.82 -16.10
N LEU A 14 -26.93 10.30 -15.35
CA LEU A 14 -26.81 11.72 -15.01
C LEU A 14 -26.51 12.58 -16.24
N ASP A 15 -25.70 12.08 -17.18
CA ASP A 15 -25.41 12.75 -18.44
C ASP A 15 -26.63 12.78 -19.36
N ALA A 16 -27.43 11.70 -19.41
CA ALA A 16 -28.69 11.68 -20.14
C ALA A 16 -29.69 12.72 -19.59
N ILE A 17 -29.80 12.85 -18.26
CA ILE A 17 -30.63 13.88 -17.62
C ILE A 17 -30.11 15.28 -17.95
N ARG A 18 -28.80 15.48 -17.90
CA ARG A 18 -28.16 16.77 -18.22
C ARG A 18 -28.43 17.19 -19.67
N LEU A 19 -28.26 16.28 -20.63
CA LEU A 19 -28.50 16.54 -22.04
C LEU A 19 -29.98 16.83 -22.33
N ARG A 20 -30.89 16.04 -21.75
CA ARG A 20 -32.33 16.27 -21.81
C ARG A 20 -32.70 17.67 -21.30
N ASP A 21 -32.18 18.03 -20.13
CA ASP A 21 -32.48 19.31 -19.50
C ASP A 21 -31.88 20.49 -20.28
N GLN A 22 -30.72 20.32 -20.92
CA GLN A 22 -30.09 21.31 -21.81
C GLN A 22 -30.89 21.52 -23.11
N ALA A 23 -31.28 20.44 -23.79
CA ALA A 23 -32.10 20.50 -25.00
C ALA A 23 -33.43 21.20 -24.72
N ARG A 24 -34.07 20.85 -23.60
CA ARG A 24 -35.32 21.47 -23.18
C ARG A 24 -35.17 22.95 -22.81
N ARG A 25 -34.06 23.33 -22.17
CA ARG A 25 -33.74 24.75 -21.94
C ARG A 25 -33.63 25.50 -23.26
N ALA A 26 -32.92 24.95 -24.25
CA ALA A 26 -32.80 25.55 -25.57
C ALA A 26 -34.16 25.69 -26.27
N GLU A 27 -35.04 24.69 -26.18
CA GLU A 27 -36.41 24.76 -26.71
C GLU A 27 -37.25 25.87 -26.05
N ILE A 28 -37.18 26.00 -24.73
CA ILE A 28 -37.92 27.03 -23.98
C ILE A 28 -37.39 28.43 -24.32
N LEU A 29 -36.06 28.60 -24.42
CA LEU A 29 -35.43 29.88 -24.80
C LEU A 29 -35.80 30.31 -26.23
N ASN A 30 -36.04 29.36 -27.14
CA ASN A 30 -36.37 29.62 -28.53
C ASN A 30 -37.88 29.76 -28.80
N LYS A 31 -38.75 29.54 -27.80
CA LYS A 31 -40.21 29.63 -27.96
C LYS A 31 -40.72 31.01 -27.51
N PRO A 32 -41.26 31.84 -28.43
CA PRO A 32 -41.76 33.16 -28.06
C PRO A 32 -42.97 33.06 -27.13
N GLY A 33 -42.93 33.79 -26.00
CA GLY A 33 -44.03 33.87 -25.03
C GLY A 33 -43.97 32.88 -23.85
N CYS A 34 -42.92 32.06 -23.72
CA CYS A 34 -42.76 31.17 -22.57
C CYS A 34 -42.35 31.93 -21.30
N SER A 35 -43.11 31.76 -20.22
CA SER A 35 -42.75 32.28 -18.89
C SER A 35 -41.88 31.26 -18.13
N PRO A 36 -40.89 31.69 -17.31
CA PRO A 36 -40.13 30.78 -16.43
C PRO A 36 -41.00 29.91 -15.50
N CYS A 37 -42.25 30.32 -15.27
CA CYS A 37 -43.22 29.62 -14.42
C CYS A 37 -43.92 28.43 -15.11
N ASP A 38 -43.85 28.30 -16.44
CA ASP A 38 -44.51 27.22 -17.19
C ASP A 38 -43.64 25.96 -17.32
N ARG A 39 -42.64 25.81 -16.44
CA ARG A 39 -41.72 24.66 -16.49
C ARG A 39 -42.47 23.41 -16.04
N PRO A 40 -42.58 22.38 -16.88
CA PRO A 40 -43.16 21.11 -16.47
C PRO A 40 -42.27 20.47 -15.40
N ALA A 41 -42.89 19.75 -14.46
CA ALA A 41 -42.17 18.96 -13.47
C ALA A 41 -41.23 17.96 -14.18
N VAL A 42 -39.97 17.93 -13.75
CA VAL A 42 -38.96 17.02 -14.30
C VAL A 42 -38.83 15.85 -13.34
N ASP A 43 -39.13 14.64 -13.81
CA ASP A 43 -38.99 13.41 -13.03
C ASP A 43 -38.19 12.35 -13.82
N PRO A 44 -37.11 11.77 -13.25
CA PRO A 44 -36.43 12.24 -12.05
C PRO A 44 -35.65 13.53 -12.32
N THR A 45 -35.56 14.37 -11.29
CA THR A 45 -34.62 15.50 -11.31
C THR A 45 -33.19 14.98 -11.25
N TYR A 46 -32.24 15.76 -11.76
CA TYR A 46 -30.82 15.48 -11.62
C TYR A 46 -30.43 15.28 -10.15
N PHE A 47 -30.95 16.11 -9.26
CA PHE A 47 -30.66 16.06 -7.82
C PHE A 47 -31.15 14.76 -7.17
N GLN A 48 -32.40 14.36 -7.41
CA GLN A 48 -32.95 13.08 -6.88
C GLN A 48 -32.18 11.87 -7.40
N THR A 49 -31.80 11.89 -8.69
CA THR A 49 -31.02 10.81 -9.30
C THR A 49 -29.62 10.73 -8.69
N PHE A 50 -28.99 11.88 -8.49
CA PHE A 50 -27.68 11.98 -7.84
C PHE A 50 -27.71 11.47 -6.39
N GLU A 51 -28.71 11.88 -5.60
CA GLU A 51 -28.89 11.39 -4.22
C GLU A 51 -29.11 9.88 -4.18
N ARG A 52 -29.91 9.33 -5.10
CA ARG A 52 -30.12 7.89 -5.22
C ARG A 52 -28.83 7.13 -5.49
N PHE A 53 -28.00 7.59 -6.43
CA PHE A 53 -26.71 6.94 -6.72
C PHE A 53 -25.71 7.10 -5.58
N GLN A 54 -25.71 8.23 -4.87
CA GLN A 54 -24.93 8.40 -3.63
C GLN A 54 -25.35 7.41 -2.56
N ALA A 55 -26.65 7.21 -2.34
CA ALA A 55 -27.18 6.25 -1.38
C ALA A 55 -26.81 4.81 -1.77
N LEU A 56 -26.94 4.45 -3.05
CA LEU A 56 -26.53 3.13 -3.56
C LEU A 56 -25.03 2.89 -3.39
N LYS A 57 -24.18 3.89 -3.67
CA LYS A 57 -22.73 3.79 -3.44
C LYS A 57 -22.38 3.58 -1.96
N ARG A 58 -23.07 4.27 -1.05
CA ARG A 58 -22.90 4.09 0.40
C ARG A 58 -23.42 2.74 0.91
N ALA A 59 -24.45 2.19 0.25
CA ALA A 59 -25.03 0.90 0.61
C ALA A 59 -24.22 -0.30 0.10
N VAL A 60 -23.34 -0.10 -0.89
CA VAL A 60 -22.37 -1.12 -1.30
C VAL A 60 -21.26 -1.14 -0.26
N PRO A 61 -21.10 -2.23 0.51
CA PRO A 61 -20.01 -2.32 1.46
C PRO A 61 -18.70 -2.23 0.70
N ASP A 62 -17.84 -1.28 1.10
CA ASP A 62 -16.48 -1.22 0.59
C ASP A 62 -15.80 -2.54 1.02
N PRO A 63 -15.32 -3.38 0.07
CA PRO A 63 -14.61 -4.60 0.43
C PRO A 63 -13.28 -4.31 1.13
N THR A 64 -12.84 -3.05 1.16
CA THR A 64 -11.57 -2.64 1.76
C THR A 64 -11.68 -2.67 3.27
N THR A 65 -11.11 -3.70 3.88
CA THR A 65 -11.06 -3.84 5.34
C THR A 65 -9.76 -3.29 5.95
N LEU A 66 -8.71 -3.08 5.14
CA LEU A 66 -7.40 -2.65 5.60
C LEU A 66 -6.66 -1.78 4.57
N ILE A 67 -6.14 -0.65 5.02
CA ILE A 67 -5.21 0.22 4.26
C ILE A 67 -3.82 0.11 4.88
N LEU A 68 -2.82 -0.25 4.06
CA LEU A 68 -1.41 -0.23 4.41
C LEU A 68 -0.75 0.96 3.72
N VAL A 69 -0.11 1.84 4.48
CA VAL A 69 0.65 2.97 3.96
C VAL A 69 2.12 2.77 4.29
N ASP A 70 2.93 2.45 3.28
CA ASP A 70 4.38 2.38 3.41
C ASP A 70 5.02 3.77 3.27
N GLU A 71 6.23 3.93 3.78
CA GLU A 71 6.96 5.21 3.85
C GLU A 71 6.14 6.35 4.46
N ALA A 72 5.30 6.05 5.46
CA ALA A 72 4.40 7.00 6.09
C ALA A 72 5.14 8.17 6.79
N ASP A 73 6.45 8.04 7.03
CA ASP A 73 7.31 9.14 7.49
C ASP A 73 7.44 10.29 6.46
N ARG A 74 7.15 10.02 5.18
CA ARG A 74 7.09 11.01 4.10
C ARG A 74 5.80 11.80 4.07
N LEU A 75 4.77 11.37 4.80
CA LEU A 75 3.49 12.05 4.80
C LEU A 75 3.61 13.43 5.46
N HIS A 76 3.06 14.41 4.77
CA HIS A 76 2.89 15.75 5.31
C HIS A 76 1.66 15.80 6.22
N MET A 77 1.57 16.88 6.99
CA MET A 77 0.51 17.09 7.95
C MET A 77 -0.90 17.01 7.36
N ASN A 78 -1.12 17.66 6.22
CA ASN A 78 -2.41 17.63 5.53
C ASN A 78 -2.79 16.21 5.08
N SER A 79 -1.79 15.38 4.73
CA SER A 79 -2.00 13.99 4.36
C SER A 79 -2.41 13.14 5.56
N LEU A 80 -1.81 13.37 6.74
CA LEU A 80 -2.20 12.68 7.98
C LEU A 80 -3.63 13.01 8.41
N GLU A 81 -4.07 14.26 8.24
CA GLU A 81 -5.48 14.64 8.49
C GLU A 81 -6.44 14.00 7.50
N ALA A 82 -6.09 13.93 6.21
CA ALA A 82 -6.90 13.21 5.22
C ALA A 82 -7.03 11.72 5.59
N ILE A 83 -5.93 11.10 5.99
CA ILE A 83 -5.87 9.72 6.46
C ILE A 83 -6.73 9.52 7.73
N ARG A 84 -6.73 10.50 8.65
CA ARG A 84 -7.62 10.48 9.82
C ARG A 84 -9.09 10.47 9.42
N SER A 85 -9.48 11.35 8.50
CA SER A 85 -10.87 11.44 8.01
C SER A 85 -11.31 10.12 7.41
N ILE A 86 -10.46 9.49 6.60
CA ILE A 86 -10.75 8.18 6.00
C ILE A 86 -10.95 7.10 7.08
N PHE A 87 -10.12 7.10 8.12
CA PHE A 87 -10.26 6.15 9.23
C PHE A 87 -11.55 6.36 10.03
N ASP A 88 -11.87 7.62 10.39
CA ASP A 88 -13.06 7.97 11.17
C ASP A 88 -14.37 7.68 10.38
N ASP A 89 -14.39 7.91 9.06
CA ASP A 89 -15.58 7.76 8.21
C ASP A 89 -15.76 6.35 7.62
N GLY A 90 -14.65 5.63 7.38
CA GLY A 90 -14.64 4.43 6.52
C GLY A 90 -14.81 3.09 7.23
N GLY A 91 -14.65 3.03 8.55
CA GLY A 91 -14.64 1.75 9.29
C GLY A 91 -13.53 0.78 8.85
N VAL A 92 -12.52 1.28 8.11
CA VAL A 92 -11.42 0.52 7.54
C VAL A 92 -10.26 0.49 8.52
N GLY A 93 -9.65 -0.68 8.72
CA GLY A 93 -8.41 -0.81 9.48
C GLY A 93 -7.25 -0.08 8.79
N MET A 94 -6.30 0.45 9.55
CA MET A 94 -5.21 1.22 8.98
C MET A 94 -3.88 0.92 9.66
N VAL A 95 -2.83 0.70 8.86
CA VAL A 95 -1.47 0.49 9.34
C VAL A 95 -0.53 1.42 8.59
N LEU A 96 0.23 2.19 9.35
CA LEU A 96 1.28 3.07 8.84
C LEU A 96 2.64 2.41 9.10
N ILE A 97 3.43 2.26 8.04
CA ILE A 97 4.78 1.72 8.08
C ILE A 97 5.71 2.85 7.68
N GLY A 98 6.78 3.06 8.44
CA GLY A 98 7.74 4.12 8.13
C GLY A 98 9.04 3.95 8.88
N MET A 99 9.97 4.84 8.59
CA MET A 99 11.28 4.87 9.24
C MET A 99 11.19 5.26 10.73
N PRO A 100 12.18 4.87 11.55
CA PRO A 100 12.25 5.26 12.97
C PRO A 100 12.09 6.78 13.15
N GLY A 101 11.28 7.21 14.11
CA GLY A 101 10.97 8.62 14.35
C GLY A 101 9.61 9.06 13.80
N ILE A 102 8.93 8.22 13.01
CA ILE A 102 7.54 8.47 12.59
C ILE A 102 6.62 8.65 13.80
N GLU A 103 6.83 7.90 14.89
CA GLU A 103 6.04 7.98 16.11
C GLU A 103 6.10 9.38 16.74
N LYS A 104 7.28 10.01 16.75
CA LYS A 104 7.46 11.38 17.25
C LYS A 104 6.77 12.41 16.37
N ARG A 105 6.77 12.18 15.04
CA ARG A 105 6.05 13.05 14.10
C ARG A 105 4.55 12.94 14.33
N VAL A 106 4.04 11.72 14.48
CA VAL A 106 2.62 11.49 14.68
C VAL A 106 2.14 11.96 16.05
N ALA A 107 2.98 11.86 17.09
CA ALA A 107 2.70 12.37 18.43
C ALA A 107 2.47 13.89 18.49
N ARG A 108 2.94 14.65 17.48
CA ARG A 108 2.63 16.10 17.34
C ARG A 108 1.18 16.37 16.94
N PHE A 109 0.41 15.32 16.64
CA PHE A 109 -1.00 15.39 16.26
C PHE A 109 -1.86 14.64 17.27
N PRO A 110 -2.27 15.28 18.38
CA PRO A 110 -3.07 14.60 19.40
C PRO A 110 -4.35 13.96 18.85
N GLN A 111 -4.99 14.62 17.87
CA GLN A 111 -6.20 14.12 17.23
C GLN A 111 -5.95 12.81 16.48
N PHE A 112 -4.87 12.70 15.71
CA PHE A 112 -4.50 11.47 15.03
C PHE A 112 -3.94 10.41 15.98
N TYR A 113 -3.03 10.83 16.88
CA TYR A 113 -2.33 9.96 17.82
C TYR A 113 -3.29 9.19 18.73
N SER A 114 -4.39 9.82 19.16
CA SER A 114 -5.44 9.15 19.94
C SER A 114 -6.16 8.00 19.23
N ARG A 115 -6.06 7.90 17.89
CA ARG A 115 -6.58 6.77 17.11
C ARG A 115 -5.56 5.64 16.90
N ILE A 116 -4.31 5.83 17.31
CA ILE A 116 -3.29 4.78 17.19
C ILE A 116 -3.54 3.73 18.27
N GLY A 117 -4.00 2.55 17.86
CA GLY A 117 -4.24 1.43 18.77
C GLY A 117 -2.97 0.72 19.23
N PHE A 118 -1.93 0.68 18.40
CA PHE A 118 -0.65 0.07 18.74
C PHE A 118 0.49 0.67 17.91
N VAL A 119 1.68 0.66 18.50
CA VAL A 119 2.94 1.03 17.83
C VAL A 119 3.91 -0.13 18.00
N HIS A 120 4.52 -0.56 16.91
CA HIS A 120 5.54 -1.60 16.93
C HIS A 120 6.81 -1.10 16.27
N GLU A 121 7.91 -1.14 17.01
CA GLU A 121 9.24 -0.82 16.49
C GLU A 121 9.93 -2.12 16.05
N PHE A 122 10.16 -2.27 14.74
CA PHE A 122 10.95 -3.38 14.21
C PHE A 122 12.43 -3.14 14.50
N ARG A 123 13.05 -4.07 15.23
CA ARG A 123 14.49 -4.08 15.50
C ARG A 123 15.22 -5.04 14.56
N PRO A 124 16.51 -4.82 14.30
CA PRO A 124 17.35 -5.82 13.64
C PRO A 124 17.21 -7.17 14.36
N LEU A 125 17.27 -8.26 13.59
CA LEU A 125 17.20 -9.60 14.16
C LEU A 125 18.45 -9.86 15.00
N ASP A 126 18.27 -10.45 16.18
CA ASP A 126 19.40 -10.87 16.99
C ASP A 126 20.09 -12.12 16.40
N GLU A 127 21.27 -12.46 16.94
CA GLU A 127 22.07 -13.59 16.46
C GLU A 127 21.32 -14.93 16.59
N ALA A 128 20.52 -15.13 17.63
CA ALA A 128 19.77 -16.36 17.85
C ALA A 128 18.62 -16.49 16.84
N GLN A 129 17.89 -15.42 16.59
CA GLN A 129 16.82 -15.32 15.60
C GLN A 129 17.36 -15.57 14.19
N MET A 130 18.48 -14.93 13.84
CA MET A 130 19.15 -15.13 12.55
C MET A 130 19.65 -16.57 12.37
N THR A 131 20.28 -17.14 13.40
CA THR A 131 20.75 -18.53 13.40
C THR A 131 19.60 -19.48 13.17
N ARG A 132 18.48 -19.29 13.90
CA ARG A 132 17.28 -20.10 13.74
C ARG A 132 16.71 -19.99 12.33
N LEU A 133 16.58 -18.77 11.80
CA LEU A 133 16.07 -18.50 10.47
C LEU A 133 16.90 -19.16 9.35
N LEU A 134 18.24 -19.13 9.47
CA LEU A 134 19.14 -19.78 8.52
C LEU A 134 19.13 -21.31 8.66
N ASN A 135 19.00 -21.84 9.88
CA ASN A 135 18.83 -23.28 10.13
C ASN A 135 17.49 -23.82 9.60
N GLU A 136 16.42 -23.02 9.71
CA GLU A 136 15.10 -23.29 9.12
C GLU A 136 15.09 -23.15 7.58
N ARG A 137 16.26 -22.87 6.97
CA ARG A 137 16.45 -22.76 5.52
C ARG A 137 15.55 -21.70 4.89
N TRP A 138 15.26 -20.63 5.62
CA TRP A 138 14.56 -19.49 5.05
C TRP A 138 15.40 -18.90 3.91
N LEU A 139 14.74 -18.64 2.78
CA LEU A 139 15.33 -17.99 1.61
C LEU A 139 14.40 -16.88 1.11
N PRO A 140 14.97 -15.79 0.58
CA PRO A 140 14.18 -14.79 -0.14
C PRO A 140 13.45 -15.41 -1.34
N ALA A 141 12.31 -14.83 -1.70
CA ALA A 141 11.54 -15.28 -2.87
C ALA A 141 12.41 -15.32 -4.14
N GLY A 142 12.41 -16.47 -4.81
CA GLY A 142 13.16 -16.68 -6.06
C GLY A 142 14.63 -17.06 -5.88
N VAL A 143 15.19 -17.04 -4.66
CA VAL A 143 16.57 -17.48 -4.39
C VAL A 143 16.55 -18.99 -4.11
N ARG A 144 17.46 -19.74 -4.76
CA ARG A 144 17.65 -21.17 -4.52
C ARG A 144 19.09 -21.46 -4.12
N LEU A 145 19.28 -22.01 -2.94
CA LEU A 145 20.57 -22.55 -2.52
C LEU A 145 20.57 -24.08 -2.65
N PRO A 146 21.74 -24.72 -2.72
CA PRO A 146 21.86 -26.17 -2.67
C PRO A 146 21.12 -26.76 -1.47
N ASP A 147 20.58 -27.97 -1.63
CA ASP A 147 19.75 -28.64 -0.59
C ASP A 147 20.58 -29.21 0.58
N VAL A 148 21.78 -28.66 0.79
CA VAL A 148 22.72 -29.03 1.84
C VAL A 148 22.58 -28.03 2.98
N ALA A 149 22.67 -28.52 4.23
CA ALA A 149 22.65 -27.64 5.39
C ALA A 149 23.85 -26.69 5.35
N LEU A 150 23.61 -25.41 5.68
CA LEU A 150 24.70 -24.44 5.80
C LEU A 150 25.60 -24.83 6.97
N ALA A 151 26.90 -24.82 6.73
CA ALA A 151 27.85 -25.10 7.80
C ALA A 151 27.80 -23.99 8.88
N PRO A 152 28.06 -24.31 10.16
CA PRO A 152 27.96 -23.35 11.26
C PRO A 152 28.83 -22.09 11.07
N ASP A 153 30.01 -22.23 10.45
CA ASP A 153 30.93 -21.13 10.15
C ASP A 153 30.40 -20.22 9.03
N VAL A 154 29.67 -20.77 8.07
CA VAL A 154 28.96 -20.03 7.02
C VAL A 154 27.82 -19.23 7.62
N ILE A 155 27.01 -19.85 8.49
CA ILE A 155 25.93 -19.17 9.23
C ILE A 155 26.49 -18.01 10.05
N ALA A 156 27.51 -18.26 10.87
CA ALA A 156 28.17 -17.21 11.66
C ALA A 156 28.72 -16.08 10.78
N THR A 157 29.23 -16.40 9.59
CA THR A 157 29.70 -15.40 8.62
C THR A 157 28.54 -14.56 8.07
N LEU A 158 27.42 -15.17 7.67
CA LEU A 158 26.22 -14.46 7.18
C LEU A 158 25.63 -13.52 8.26
N ILE A 159 25.62 -13.97 9.52
CA ILE A 159 25.14 -13.17 10.66
C ILE A 159 26.03 -11.95 10.86
N ARG A 160 27.36 -12.16 10.95
CA ARG A 160 28.33 -11.07 11.13
C ARG A 160 28.32 -10.07 9.98
N MET A 161 28.09 -10.53 8.74
CA MET A 161 28.05 -9.66 7.57
C MET A 161 26.75 -8.87 7.46
N SER A 162 25.62 -9.48 7.81
CA SER A 162 24.31 -8.81 7.74
C SER A 162 24.02 -7.92 8.96
N GLY A 163 24.62 -8.20 10.13
CA GLY A 163 24.41 -7.44 11.36
C GLY A 163 22.94 -7.43 11.80
N GLY A 164 22.17 -8.47 11.48
CA GLY A 164 20.74 -8.54 11.74
C GLY A 164 19.87 -7.72 10.77
N ASN A 165 20.47 -7.03 9.79
CA ASN A 165 19.74 -6.30 8.77
C ASN A 165 19.17 -7.28 7.73
N PHE A 166 17.87 -7.51 7.81
CA PHE A 166 17.16 -8.45 6.96
C PHE A 166 17.21 -8.11 5.46
N ARG A 167 17.21 -6.82 5.11
CA ARG A 167 17.36 -6.36 3.72
C ARG A 167 18.75 -6.67 3.18
N LEU A 168 19.77 -6.47 4.00
CA LEU A 168 21.15 -6.83 3.64
C LEU A 168 21.31 -8.34 3.53
N LEU A 169 20.77 -9.12 4.47
CA LEU A 169 20.76 -10.58 4.39
C LEU A 169 20.12 -11.06 3.07
N THR A 170 18.96 -10.52 2.73
CA THR A 170 18.25 -10.85 1.48
C THR A 170 19.15 -10.62 0.26
N ARG A 171 19.75 -9.43 0.17
CA ARG A 171 20.66 -9.08 -0.92
C ARG A 171 21.89 -10.00 -0.97
N LEU A 172 22.46 -10.32 0.19
CA LEU A 172 23.62 -11.20 0.31
C LEU A 172 23.29 -12.62 -0.18
N LEU A 173 22.17 -13.20 0.25
CA LEU A 173 21.75 -14.54 -0.19
C LEU A 173 21.48 -14.58 -1.71
N THR A 174 20.90 -13.52 -2.28
CA THR A 174 20.75 -13.40 -3.74
C THR A 174 22.11 -13.37 -4.46
N GLN A 175 23.11 -12.67 -3.92
CA GLN A 175 24.45 -12.67 -4.52
C GLN A 175 25.18 -14.01 -4.33
N VAL A 176 24.99 -14.69 -3.20
CA VAL A 176 25.52 -16.04 -2.97
C VAL A 176 25.02 -17.00 -4.04
N GLU A 177 23.70 -17.03 -4.31
CA GLU A 177 23.15 -17.85 -5.40
C GLU A 177 23.80 -17.50 -6.74
N ARG A 178 23.93 -16.21 -7.06
CA ARG A 178 24.53 -15.77 -8.31
C ARG A 178 25.95 -16.29 -8.47
N ILE A 179 26.78 -16.19 -7.43
CA ILE A 179 28.18 -16.64 -7.47
C ILE A 179 28.26 -18.16 -7.56
N LEU A 180 27.39 -18.89 -6.85
CA LEU A 180 27.31 -20.35 -6.98
C LEU A 180 27.03 -20.78 -8.43
N LYS A 181 26.08 -20.13 -9.10
CA LYS A 181 25.75 -20.40 -10.51
C LYS A 181 26.92 -20.13 -11.45
N VAL A 182 27.64 -19.02 -11.25
CA VAL A 182 28.82 -18.67 -12.06
C VAL A 182 29.95 -19.68 -11.86
N ASN A 183 30.19 -20.09 -10.62
CA ASN A 183 31.29 -20.99 -10.28
C ASN A 183 30.92 -22.48 -10.43
N GLN A 184 29.66 -22.80 -10.81
CA GLN A 184 29.12 -24.16 -10.86
C GLN A 184 29.35 -24.94 -9.55
N SER A 185 29.28 -24.25 -8.41
CA SER A 185 29.49 -24.84 -7.09
C SER A 185 28.15 -25.26 -6.48
N GLU A 186 28.13 -26.42 -5.84
CA GLU A 186 26.99 -26.95 -5.09
C GLU A 186 27.13 -26.76 -3.57
N ILE A 187 28.18 -26.07 -3.12
CA ILE A 187 28.47 -25.86 -1.70
C ILE A 187 28.56 -24.38 -1.41
N VAL A 188 27.77 -23.91 -0.46
CA VAL A 188 27.89 -22.55 0.09
C VAL A 188 29.10 -22.55 1.04
N SER A 189 30.21 -21.95 0.62
CA SER A 189 31.41 -21.80 1.44
C SER A 189 31.57 -20.37 1.96
N LYS A 190 32.45 -20.19 2.94
CA LYS A 190 32.78 -18.87 3.49
C LYS A 190 33.38 -17.93 2.42
N GLU A 191 34.16 -18.47 1.49
CA GLU A 191 34.75 -17.71 0.37
C GLU A 191 33.67 -17.17 -0.56
N ILE A 192 32.65 -17.98 -0.87
CA ILE A 192 31.51 -17.56 -1.70
C ILE A 192 30.71 -16.47 -1.01
N VAL A 193 30.44 -16.61 0.29
CA VAL A 193 29.75 -15.58 1.07
C VAL A 193 30.54 -14.28 1.13
N THR A 194 31.87 -14.37 1.23
CA THR A 194 32.77 -13.19 1.21
C THR A 194 32.78 -12.52 -0.15
N ALA A 195 32.92 -13.29 -1.23
CA ALA A 195 32.85 -12.76 -2.59
C ALA A 195 31.48 -12.13 -2.91
N ALA A 196 30.39 -12.70 -2.36
CA ALA A 196 29.05 -12.15 -2.48
C ALA A 196 28.92 -10.79 -1.78
N ARG A 197 29.54 -10.65 -0.60
CA ARG A 197 29.62 -9.37 0.11
C ARG A 197 30.41 -8.34 -0.68
N ASP A 198 31.57 -8.71 -1.23
CA ASP A 198 32.43 -7.77 -1.97
C ASP A 198 31.77 -7.30 -3.28
N SER A 199 30.93 -8.15 -3.86
CA SER A 199 30.13 -7.82 -5.05
C SER A 199 28.92 -6.93 -4.74
N LEU A 200 28.52 -6.81 -3.47
CA LEU A 200 27.48 -5.88 -3.07
C LEU A 200 28.05 -4.47 -3.01
N VAL A 201 27.52 -3.59 -3.86
CA VAL A 201 27.62 -2.15 -3.61
C VAL A 201 26.76 -1.86 -2.39
N ILE A 202 27.36 -1.96 -1.21
CA ILE A 202 26.80 -1.38 0.00
C ILE A 202 26.97 0.12 -0.19
N GLY A 203 25.96 0.77 -0.78
CA GLY A 203 25.85 2.22 -0.68
C GLY A 203 25.95 2.56 0.79
N GLN A 204 27.02 3.26 1.17
CA GLN A 204 27.14 3.76 2.54
C GLN A 204 25.92 4.65 2.76
N GLY A 205 25.04 4.19 3.62
CA GLY A 205 23.87 4.96 4.05
C GLY A 205 24.30 6.19 4.82
#